data_AF-A0A529FJN5-F1
#
_entry.id   AF-A0A529FJN5-F1
#
_cell.length_a   1.000
_cell.length_b   1.000
_cell.length_c   1.000
_cell.angle_alpha   90.00
_cell.angle_beta   90.00
_cell.angle_gamma   90.00
#
_symmetry.space_group_name_H-M   'P 1'
#
loop_
_entity.id
_entity.type
_entity.pdbx_description
1 polymer ?
#
loop_
_entity_poly.entity_id
_entity_poly.type
_entity_poly.pdbx_seq_one_letter_code
_entity_poly.pdbx_strand_id
1 'polypeptide(L)'
;QIIYPGSMAVTGFPGTVIPNFDSSDSEEGGLPPGVDPVDETFIDTSRASLRVFDVSHLGGPASGQLVYTPPPFEVTAGQIGEVFGLTYDDGVRDGVPSGIPNLYAAATSLHGIETVTPDADDDGRPERERRGAAGAAFMEGQFGTENGGGPGTIWKIDGITGAVSKFADI
;
A
#
# COMPACT_ATOMS: atom_id res chain seq x y z
N GLN A 1 -16.85 -7.59 10.80
CA GLN A 1 -16.41 -8.50 9.73
C GLN A 1 -16.06 -7.64 8.55
N ILE A 2 -14.86 -7.82 8.01
CA ILE A 2 -14.36 -7.03 6.89
C ILE A 2 -14.60 -7.77 5.57
N ILE A 3 -14.45 -9.09 5.59
CA ILE A 3 -14.51 -9.94 4.41
C ILE A 3 -15.64 -10.95 4.59
N TYR A 4 -16.56 -11.01 3.62
CA TYR A 4 -17.70 -11.91 3.62
C TYR A 4 -18.12 -12.22 2.17
N PRO A 5 -19.03 -13.18 1.92
CA PRO A 5 -19.51 -13.45 0.57
C PRO A 5 -20.04 -12.17 -0.11
N GLY A 6 -19.48 -11.84 -1.27
CA GLY A 6 -19.76 -10.58 -1.97
C GLY A 6 -18.79 -9.43 -1.65
N SER A 7 -17.74 -9.66 -0.87
CA SER A 7 -16.62 -8.72 -0.77
C SER A 7 -15.70 -8.82 -1.99
N MET A 8 -15.20 -7.68 -2.46
CA MET A 8 -14.23 -7.58 -3.56
C MET A 8 -12.98 -6.85 -3.06
N ALA A 9 -11.84 -7.52 -3.07
CA ALA A 9 -10.54 -6.92 -2.78
C ALA A 9 -9.90 -6.43 -4.08
N VAL A 10 -9.38 -5.21 -4.05
CA VAL A 10 -8.74 -4.54 -5.18
C VAL A 10 -7.42 -3.96 -4.71
N THR A 11 -6.33 -4.27 -5.41
CA THR A 11 -5.06 -3.60 -5.20
C THR A 11 -4.89 -2.44 -6.16
N GLY A 12 -4.03 -1.50 -5.80
CA GLY A 12 -3.67 -0.40 -6.67
C GLY A 12 -2.37 0.27 -6.24
N PHE A 13 -1.97 1.27 -7.03
CA PHE A 13 -0.85 2.13 -6.69
C PHE A 13 -1.30 3.14 -5.62
N PRO A 14 -0.59 3.25 -4.48
CA PRO A 14 -0.94 4.21 -3.42
C PRO A 14 -0.77 5.67 -3.88
N GLY A 15 -0.01 5.90 -4.96
CA GLY A 15 0.37 7.23 -5.42
C GLY A 15 1.72 7.64 -4.85
N THR A 16 2.10 8.87 -5.15
CA THR A 16 3.35 9.45 -4.68
C THR A 16 3.12 10.83 -4.08
N VAL A 17 4.07 11.25 -3.26
CA VAL A 17 4.13 12.56 -2.63
C VAL A 17 5.51 13.16 -2.85
N ILE A 18 5.56 14.49 -2.94
CA ILE A 18 6.78 15.25 -2.70
C ILE A 18 6.60 15.86 -1.30
N PRO A 19 7.34 15.40 -0.28
CA PRO A 19 7.23 15.95 1.07
C PRO A 19 7.40 17.47 1.07
N ASN A 20 6.68 18.17 1.94
CA ASN A 20 6.77 19.61 2.14
C ASN A 20 6.75 20.48 0.86
N PHE A 21 6.14 19.99 -0.23
CA PHE A 21 6.06 20.73 -1.50
C PHE A 21 5.45 22.13 -1.30
N ASP A 22 4.40 22.22 -0.47
CA ASP A 22 3.70 23.46 -0.15
C ASP A 22 4.23 24.18 1.13
N SER A 23 5.40 23.79 1.66
CA SER A 23 5.93 24.39 2.90
C SER A 23 6.48 25.80 2.70
N SER A 24 6.50 26.60 3.77
CA SER A 24 7.05 27.97 3.74
C SER A 24 8.57 28.03 3.57
N ASP A 25 9.25 26.90 3.75
CA ASP A 25 10.70 26.78 3.61
C ASP A 25 11.11 26.50 2.16
N SER A 26 10.16 26.07 1.31
CA SER A 26 10.34 26.16 -0.13
C SER A 26 10.07 27.61 -0.55
N GLU A 27 11.08 28.28 -1.13
CA GLU A 27 11.04 29.73 -1.33
C GLU A 27 9.81 30.25 -2.12
N GLU A 28 9.03 29.39 -2.79
CA GLU A 28 7.77 29.72 -3.48
C GLU A 28 6.68 28.60 -3.45
N GLY A 29 6.71 27.62 -2.53
CA GLY A 29 5.73 26.52 -2.57
C GLY A 29 5.95 25.57 -3.74
N GLY A 30 7.18 25.04 -3.84
CA GLY A 30 7.56 24.10 -4.90
C GLY A 30 9.00 23.60 -4.75
N LEU A 31 9.53 22.97 -5.79
CA LEU A 31 10.91 22.50 -5.81
C LEU A 31 11.90 23.63 -6.17
N PRO A 32 13.11 23.66 -5.59
CA PRO A 32 14.13 24.63 -5.96
C PRO A 32 14.47 24.60 -7.46
N PRO A 33 14.89 25.72 -8.07
CA PRO A 33 15.27 25.75 -9.48
C PRO A 33 16.38 24.75 -9.80
N GLY A 34 16.13 23.87 -10.77
CA GLY A 34 17.10 22.87 -11.23
C GLY A 34 17.01 21.51 -10.55
N VAL A 35 16.15 21.36 -9.54
CA VAL A 35 15.81 20.05 -8.95
C VAL A 35 14.83 19.30 -9.86
N ASP A 36 15.14 18.04 -10.16
CA ASP A 36 14.24 17.18 -10.91
C ASP A 36 13.14 16.65 -9.96
N PRO A 37 11.84 16.93 -10.22
CA PRO A 37 10.76 16.47 -9.36
C PRO A 37 10.72 14.96 -9.14
N VAL A 38 11.23 14.20 -10.11
CA VAL A 38 11.28 12.76 -10.03
C VAL A 38 12.22 12.28 -8.91
N ASP A 39 13.26 13.03 -8.59
CA ASP A 39 14.22 12.69 -7.52
C ASP A 39 13.68 13.03 -6.12
N GLU A 40 12.61 13.82 -6.06
CA GLU A 40 11.94 14.27 -4.84
C GLU A 40 10.62 13.55 -4.56
N THR A 41 10.31 12.54 -5.37
CA THR A 41 9.03 11.85 -5.37
C THR A 41 9.13 10.53 -4.59
N PHE A 42 8.31 10.37 -3.56
CA PHE A 42 8.29 9.20 -2.68
C PHE A 42 6.93 8.50 -2.70
N ILE A 43 6.88 7.22 -2.35
CA ILE A 43 5.63 6.47 -2.19
C ILE A 43 4.80 7.11 -1.06
N ASP A 44 3.50 7.34 -1.31
CA ASP A 44 2.59 7.81 -0.26
C ASP A 44 2.23 6.66 0.69
N THR A 45 2.95 6.58 1.82
CA THR A 45 2.75 5.53 2.83
C THR A 45 1.37 5.59 3.49
N SER A 46 0.70 6.74 3.45
CA SER A 46 -0.60 6.96 4.08
C SER A 46 -1.79 6.50 3.23
N ARG A 47 -1.57 6.25 1.94
CA ARG A 47 -2.63 5.89 0.98
C ARG A 47 -2.81 4.39 0.85
N ALA A 48 -4.05 4.00 0.56
CA ALA A 48 -4.41 2.60 0.41
C ALA A 48 -3.75 1.96 -0.82
N SER A 49 -2.99 0.88 -0.61
CA SER A 49 -2.55 -0.04 -1.66
C SER A 49 -3.52 -1.20 -1.84
N LEU A 50 -4.41 -1.43 -0.87
CA LEU A 50 -5.47 -2.43 -0.89
C LEU A 50 -6.79 -1.83 -0.38
N ARG A 51 -7.88 -2.14 -1.10
CA ARG A 51 -9.25 -1.80 -0.71
C ARG A 51 -10.15 -3.03 -0.76
N VAL A 52 -11.05 -3.16 0.21
CA VAL A 52 -12.09 -4.20 0.23
C VAL A 52 -13.46 -3.53 0.18
N PHE A 53 -14.19 -3.78 -0.91
CA PHE A 53 -15.53 -3.26 -1.14
C PHE A 53 -16.59 -4.31 -0.81
N ASP A 54 -17.71 -3.86 -0.26
CA ASP A 54 -18.95 -4.64 -0.27
C ASP A 54 -19.66 -4.46 -1.61
N VAL A 55 -19.75 -5.54 -2.38
CA VAL A 55 -20.50 -5.59 -3.64
C VAL A 55 -21.66 -6.60 -3.58
N SER A 56 -22.08 -7.01 -2.38
CA SER A 56 -23.16 -7.98 -2.18
C SER A 56 -24.54 -7.43 -2.58
N HIS A 57 -24.75 -6.11 -2.46
CA HIS A 57 -26.03 -5.45 -2.70
C HIS A 57 -25.88 -4.19 -3.56
N LEU A 58 -25.69 -4.37 -4.87
CA LEU A 58 -25.53 -3.27 -5.82
C LEU A 58 -26.86 -2.63 -6.30
N GLY A 59 -28.00 -3.00 -5.69
CA GLY A 59 -29.28 -2.32 -5.88
C GLY A 59 -30.05 -2.61 -7.16
N GLY A 60 -29.60 -3.53 -8.02
CA GLY A 60 -30.34 -3.95 -9.22
C GLY A 60 -29.50 -4.72 -10.24
N PRO A 61 -30.09 -5.14 -11.38
CA PRO A 61 -29.38 -5.78 -12.48
C PRO A 61 -28.25 -4.89 -13.03
N ALA A 62 -27.21 -5.50 -13.60
CA ALA A 62 -26.15 -4.76 -14.28
C ALA A 62 -26.69 -4.10 -15.56
N SER A 63 -26.74 -2.77 -15.59
CA SER A 63 -27.19 -1.94 -16.73
C SER A 63 -26.25 -0.76 -17.00
N GLY A 64 -25.02 -0.81 -16.48
CA GLY A 64 -24.03 0.27 -16.61
C GLY A 64 -24.29 1.46 -15.68
N GLN A 65 -25.12 1.29 -14.65
CA GLN A 65 -25.40 2.33 -13.66
C GLN A 65 -24.18 2.60 -12.77
N LEU A 66 -24.05 3.85 -12.33
CA LEU A 66 -23.19 4.18 -11.20
C LEU A 66 -23.80 3.57 -9.94
N VAL A 67 -23.00 2.81 -9.19
CA VAL A 67 -23.40 2.26 -7.89
C VAL A 67 -22.52 2.87 -6.82
N TYR A 68 -23.17 3.39 -5.77
CA TYR A 68 -22.48 3.87 -4.59
C TYR A 68 -22.31 2.70 -3.62
N THR A 69 -21.07 2.30 -3.40
CA THR A 69 -20.71 1.37 -2.33
C THR A 69 -20.44 2.14 -1.04
N PRO A 70 -20.65 1.53 0.14
CA PRO A 70 -20.14 2.07 1.39
C PRO A 70 -18.62 2.30 1.30
N PRO A 71 -18.05 3.21 2.12
CA PRO A 71 -16.60 3.38 2.20
C PRO A 71 -15.91 2.03 2.37
N PRO A 72 -14.91 1.70 1.53
CA PRO A 72 -14.22 0.43 1.62
C PRO A 72 -13.39 0.36 2.90
N PHE A 73 -13.08 -0.86 3.33
CA PHE A 73 -11.95 -1.07 4.22
C PHE A 73 -10.66 -0.86 3.44
N GLU A 74 -9.68 -0.17 4.03
CA GLU A 74 -8.42 0.20 3.38
C GLU A 74 -7.23 -0.29 4.21
N VAL A 75 -6.17 -0.71 3.51
CA VAL A 75 -4.86 -0.98 4.10
C VAL A 75 -3.82 -0.20 3.33
N THR A 76 -2.97 0.54 4.06
CA THR A 76 -2.05 1.50 3.46
C THR A 76 -0.75 0.87 2.96
N ALA A 77 -0.06 1.58 2.06
CA ALA A 77 1.27 1.17 1.61
C ALA A 77 2.30 1.12 2.74
N GLY A 78 2.20 2.00 3.75
CA GLY A 78 3.03 1.91 4.94
C GLY A 78 2.87 0.57 5.68
N GLN A 79 1.64 0.04 5.74
CA GLN A 79 1.32 -1.20 6.45
C GLN A 79 1.67 -2.47 5.68
N ILE A 80 1.43 -2.53 4.36
CA ILE A 80 1.57 -3.77 3.58
C ILE A 80 2.44 -3.63 2.32
N GLY A 81 2.93 -2.44 2.04
CA GLY A 81 3.67 -2.14 0.82
C GLY A 81 2.78 -1.99 -0.39
N GLU A 82 3.41 -1.98 -1.56
CA GLU A 82 2.71 -2.15 -2.82
C GLU A 82 2.35 -3.63 -3.01
N VAL A 83 1.13 -3.91 -3.44
CA VAL A 83 0.61 -5.29 -3.52
C VAL A 83 0.01 -5.54 -4.90
N PHE A 84 0.25 -6.73 -5.44
CA PHE A 84 -0.40 -7.20 -6.67
C PHE A 84 -0.94 -8.63 -6.58
N GLY A 85 -0.33 -9.47 -5.74
CA GLY A 85 -0.84 -10.82 -5.47
C GLY A 85 -1.84 -10.80 -4.33
N LEU A 86 -3.06 -11.28 -4.58
CA LEU A 86 -4.08 -11.50 -3.56
C LEU A 86 -4.56 -12.95 -3.57
N THR A 87 -4.81 -13.51 -2.39
CA THR A 87 -5.54 -14.78 -2.26
C THR A 87 -6.36 -14.82 -0.98
N TYR A 88 -7.45 -15.58 -0.98
CA TYR A 88 -8.26 -15.85 0.20
C TYR A 88 -7.96 -17.26 0.71
N ASP A 89 -8.02 -17.46 2.03
CA ASP A 89 -8.04 -18.83 2.60
C ASP A 89 -9.45 -19.43 2.60
N ASP A 90 -9.57 -20.65 3.15
CA ASP A 90 -10.79 -21.42 3.22
C ASP A 90 -11.77 -20.95 4.32
N GLY A 91 -11.41 -19.90 5.09
CA GLY A 91 -12.23 -19.39 6.18
C GLY A 91 -12.37 -20.34 7.37
N VAL A 92 -11.51 -21.36 7.49
CA VAL A 92 -11.45 -22.23 8.67
C VAL A 92 -10.62 -21.57 9.76
N ARG A 93 -11.16 -21.50 10.99
CA ARG A 93 -10.50 -20.92 12.16
C ARG A 93 -10.56 -21.91 13.30
N ASP A 94 -9.41 -22.25 13.86
CA ASP A 94 -9.29 -23.25 14.94
C ASP A 94 -9.98 -24.59 14.62
N GLY A 95 -9.94 -25.00 13.35
CA GLY A 95 -10.58 -26.22 12.85
C GLY A 95 -12.09 -26.11 12.60
N VAL A 96 -12.70 -24.93 12.80
CA VAL A 96 -14.13 -24.69 12.60
C VAL A 96 -14.35 -23.77 11.39
N PRO A 97 -15.19 -24.16 10.41
CA PRO A 97 -15.55 -23.28 9.30
C PRO A 97 -16.28 -22.02 9.83
N SER A 98 -15.67 -20.85 9.65
CA SER A 98 -16.27 -19.56 10.03
C SER A 98 -17.09 -18.93 8.90
N GLY A 99 -16.82 -19.35 7.65
CA GLY A 99 -17.36 -18.71 6.44
C GLY A 99 -16.72 -17.35 6.12
N ILE A 100 -15.74 -16.91 6.92
CA ILE A 100 -15.07 -15.61 6.82
C ILE A 100 -13.58 -15.84 6.53
N PRO A 101 -13.16 -15.74 5.25
CA PRO A 101 -11.78 -15.96 4.87
C PRO A 101 -10.88 -14.82 5.34
N ASN A 102 -9.61 -15.13 5.59
CA ASN A 102 -8.56 -14.09 5.62
C ASN A 102 -8.12 -13.77 4.20
N LEU A 103 -7.60 -12.57 4.01
CA LEU A 103 -6.98 -12.15 2.76
C LEU A 103 -5.47 -12.11 2.95
N TYR A 104 -4.74 -12.64 1.97
CA TYR A 104 -3.29 -12.62 1.94
C TYR A 104 -2.85 -11.71 0.79
N ALA A 105 -1.90 -10.83 1.09
CA ALA A 105 -1.40 -9.81 0.20
C ALA A 105 0.12 -9.94 0.05
N ALA A 106 0.58 -10.15 -1.18
CA ALA A 106 2.00 -10.26 -1.48
C ALA A 106 2.59 -8.87 -1.77
N ALA A 107 3.50 -8.42 -0.90
CA ALA A 107 4.28 -7.21 -1.15
C ALA A 107 5.13 -7.40 -2.42
N THR A 108 5.16 -6.41 -3.29
CA THR A 108 5.75 -6.51 -4.63
C THR A 108 6.50 -5.24 -5.01
N SER A 109 7.35 -5.35 -6.02
CA SER A 109 8.03 -4.23 -6.68
C SER A 109 7.51 -4.05 -8.12
N LEU A 110 6.22 -4.33 -8.35
CA LEU A 110 5.64 -4.34 -9.70
C LEU A 110 5.77 -2.98 -10.39
N HIS A 111 5.67 -1.88 -9.65
CA HIS A 111 5.81 -0.53 -10.20
C HIS A 111 7.27 -0.09 -10.34
N GLY A 112 8.23 -0.94 -9.94
CA GLY A 112 9.64 -0.64 -9.90
C GLY A 112 10.25 -0.97 -8.54
N ILE A 113 11.57 -0.93 -8.46
CA ILE A 113 12.30 -0.92 -7.18
C ILE A 113 12.63 0.53 -6.90
N GLU A 114 12.13 1.06 -5.79
CA GLU A 114 12.32 2.44 -5.40
C GLU A 114 13.32 2.43 -4.24
N THR A 115 14.48 3.04 -4.46
CA THR A 115 15.57 3.06 -3.49
C THR A 115 15.90 4.46 -3.05
N VAL A 116 16.38 4.58 -1.82
CA VAL A 116 16.83 5.86 -1.25
C VAL A 116 18.18 5.71 -0.56
N THR A 117 18.97 6.76 -0.53
CA THR A 117 20.17 6.90 0.31
C THR A 117 19.89 7.92 1.43
N PRO A 118 20.71 7.98 2.49
CA PRO A 118 20.57 9.01 3.51
C PRO A 118 20.61 10.42 2.92
N ASP A 119 19.91 11.34 3.59
CA ASP A 119 19.91 12.78 3.31
C ASP A 119 21.34 13.30 3.08
N ALA A 120 21.60 13.87 1.90
CA ALA A 120 22.90 14.35 1.49
C ALA A 120 22.98 15.88 1.40
N ASP A 121 21.83 16.57 1.32
CA ASP A 121 21.74 18.01 1.15
C ASP A 121 21.14 18.77 2.37
N ASP A 122 20.89 18.05 3.47
CA ASP A 122 20.35 18.52 4.75
C ASP A 122 18.93 19.09 4.64
N ASP A 123 18.12 18.65 3.67
CA ASP A 123 16.71 19.04 3.52
C ASP A 123 15.74 18.28 4.47
N GLY A 124 16.27 17.31 5.20
CA GLY A 124 15.55 16.45 6.15
C GLY A 124 14.97 15.18 5.52
N ARG A 125 15.34 14.82 4.29
CA ARG A 125 14.76 13.69 3.54
C ARG A 125 15.82 12.78 2.92
N PRO A 126 15.51 11.50 2.73
CA PRO A 126 16.39 10.60 1.98
C PRO A 126 16.48 11.01 0.51
N GLU A 127 17.62 10.76 -0.12
CA GLU A 127 17.80 11.01 -1.55
C GLU A 127 17.24 9.85 -2.37
N ARG A 128 16.40 10.13 -3.38
CA ARG A 128 15.93 9.06 -4.27
C ARG A 128 17.01 8.62 -5.24
N GLU A 129 17.21 7.32 -5.30
CA GLU A 129 18.20 6.69 -6.17
C GLU A 129 17.51 5.97 -7.33
N ARG A 130 17.86 6.34 -8.56
CA ARG A 130 17.39 5.65 -9.79
C ARG A 130 18.17 4.38 -10.10
N ARG A 131 19.29 4.16 -9.41
CA ARG A 131 20.20 3.03 -9.58
C ARG A 131 20.65 2.56 -8.21
N GLY A 132 21.01 1.29 -8.09
CA GLY A 132 21.61 0.80 -6.84
C GLY A 132 22.85 1.60 -6.48
N ALA A 133 22.87 2.14 -5.26
CA ALA A 133 24.00 2.85 -4.66
C ALA A 133 24.46 2.14 -3.38
N ALA A 134 25.72 2.37 -2.99
CA ALA A 134 26.22 1.83 -1.73
C ALA A 134 25.46 2.45 -0.55
N GLY A 135 24.91 1.62 0.32
CA GLY A 135 24.11 2.07 1.47
C GLY A 135 22.65 2.41 1.13
N ALA A 136 22.19 2.17 -0.11
CA ALA A 136 20.80 2.35 -0.48
C ALA A 136 19.88 1.38 0.29
N ALA A 137 18.72 1.88 0.69
CA ALA A 137 17.62 1.11 1.26
C ALA A 137 16.40 1.16 0.33
N PHE A 138 15.45 0.24 0.51
CA PHE A 138 14.16 0.36 -0.15
C PHE A 138 13.38 1.52 0.44
N MET A 139 12.69 2.26 -0.42
CA MET A 139 11.83 3.35 0.00
C MET A 139 10.72 2.83 0.91
N GLU A 140 10.35 3.62 1.92
CA GLU A 140 9.20 3.31 2.76
C GLU A 140 7.93 3.18 1.92
N GLY A 141 7.01 2.31 2.35
CA GLY A 141 5.80 2.00 1.59
C GLY A 141 6.01 1.03 0.42
N GLN A 142 7.23 0.62 0.09
CA GLN A 142 7.45 -0.41 -0.93
C GLN A 142 7.05 -1.80 -0.43
N PHE A 143 7.45 -2.17 0.79
CA PHE A 143 7.25 -3.52 1.34
C PHE A 143 6.51 -3.58 2.68
N GLY A 144 5.93 -2.47 3.16
CA GLY A 144 5.17 -2.44 4.41
C GLY A 144 6.07 -2.42 5.65
N THR A 145 7.09 -1.57 5.64
CA THR A 145 8.12 -1.51 6.68
C THR A 145 7.57 -1.15 8.06
N GLU A 146 6.43 -0.45 8.15
CA GLU A 146 5.77 -0.13 9.44
C GLU A 146 5.42 -1.39 10.23
N ASN A 147 5.05 -2.47 9.53
CA ASN A 147 4.75 -3.78 10.12
C ASN A 147 5.92 -4.75 10.04
N GLY A 148 7.14 -4.26 9.74
CA GLY A 148 8.37 -5.05 9.65
C GLY A 148 8.50 -5.87 8.38
N GLY A 149 7.87 -5.46 7.28
CA GLY A 149 7.97 -6.14 5.99
C GLY A 149 9.27 -5.85 5.24
N GLY A 150 9.53 -6.68 4.24
CA GLY A 150 10.64 -6.57 3.31
C GLY A 150 10.31 -7.27 1.98
N PRO A 151 11.27 -7.33 1.05
CA PRO A 151 11.08 -8.07 -0.20
C PRO A 151 10.62 -9.51 0.08
N GLY A 152 9.56 -9.94 -0.60
CA GLY A 152 9.00 -11.28 -0.43
C GLY A 152 8.05 -11.46 0.76
N THR A 153 7.75 -10.41 1.51
CA THR A 153 6.76 -10.49 2.60
C THR A 153 5.35 -10.76 2.07
N ILE A 154 4.68 -11.73 2.68
CA ILE A 154 3.26 -11.99 2.56
C ILE A 154 2.56 -11.51 3.83
N TRP A 155 1.57 -10.64 3.66
CA TRP A 155 0.72 -10.12 4.72
C TRP A 155 -0.55 -10.92 4.84
N LYS A 156 -1.05 -11.07 6.06
CA LYS A 156 -2.38 -11.58 6.37
C LYS A 156 -3.22 -10.45 6.93
N ILE A 157 -4.39 -10.24 6.33
CA ILE A 157 -5.45 -9.37 6.80
C ILE A 157 -6.52 -10.28 7.40
N ASP A 158 -6.78 -10.11 8.69
CA ASP A 158 -7.79 -10.87 9.39
C ASP A 158 -9.20 -10.52 8.88
N GLY A 159 -9.92 -11.48 8.32
CA GLY A 159 -11.23 -11.23 7.71
C GLY A 159 -12.32 -10.75 8.67
N ILE A 160 -12.16 -10.95 9.99
CA ILE A 160 -13.14 -10.54 11.00
C ILE A 160 -12.88 -9.12 11.48
N THR A 161 -11.62 -8.86 11.87
CA THR A 161 -11.17 -7.65 12.57
C THR A 161 -10.49 -6.64 11.66
N GLY A 162 -9.96 -7.07 10.51
CA GLY A 162 -9.13 -6.25 9.62
C GLY A 162 -7.68 -6.12 10.08
N ALA A 163 -7.28 -6.79 11.16
CA ALA A 163 -5.91 -6.70 11.68
C ALA A 163 -4.90 -7.20 10.63
N VAL A 164 -3.86 -6.40 10.39
CA VAL A 164 -2.75 -6.74 9.51
C VAL A 164 -1.64 -7.41 10.31
N SER A 165 -1.09 -8.50 9.80
CA SER A 165 0.04 -9.20 10.40
C SER A 165 0.92 -9.84 9.34
N LYS A 166 2.21 -10.00 9.63
CA LYS A 166 3.11 -10.75 8.75
C LYS A 166 2.73 -12.24 8.78
N PHE A 167 2.53 -12.82 7.60
CA PHE A 167 2.28 -14.25 7.45
C PHE A 167 3.56 -15.03 7.18
N ALA A 168 4.37 -14.57 6.22
CA ALA A 168 5.61 -15.22 5.82
C ALA A 168 6.55 -14.22 5.14
N ASP A 169 7.84 -14.57 5.10
CA ASP A 169 8.84 -14.01 4.19
C ASP A 169 9.34 -15.18 3.32
N ILE A 170 9.47 -14.95 2.01
CA ILE A 170 9.84 -15.99 1.02
C ILE A 170 11.25 -15.75 0.48
#